data_AF-A0A8M1MGF0-F1
#
_entry.id   AF-A0A8M1MGF0-F1
#
_cell.length_a   1.000
_cell.length_b   1.000
_cell.length_c   1.000
_cell.angle_alpha   90.00
_cell.angle_beta   90.00
_cell.angle_gamma   90.00
#
_symmetry.space_group_name_H-M   'P 1'
#
loop_
_entity.id
_entity.type
_entity.pdbx_description
1 polymer ?
#
loop_
_entity_poly.entity_id
_entity_poly.type
_entity_poly.pdbx_seq_one_letter_code
_entity_poly.pdbx_strand_id
1 'polypeptide(L)'
;MVLDLDLFRVDKGGDPALIRETQEKRFKDPGLVDQLVKADGEWRRCRFRADNLNKLKNLCSKTIGEKMKNLREIGNLLHPSVPISNDEDADNKVERIWGDCTVRKKYSHVDLVVMVDGFEGEKGAVVAGSRGYFLKGVLVFLEQALIQYALRTLGSRGYTPIYTPFFMRKEVMQEVAQLSQFDEELYKVIGKGSEKSDDNSYDEKYLIATSEQPIAALHRDEWLRPEDLPIKYAGLSTCFRQEVGSHGRDTRGIFRVHQFEKIEQFVYSSPHDNKSWEMFEEMITTAEDFYQSLGIPYHIVNIVSGSLNHAASKKLDLEAWFPGSGAFRELVSCSNCTDYQARRLRIRYGQTKKMMDKVEFVHMLNATMCATTRTICAILENYQTEKGIVVPEKLKAFMPPGLQELIPFVKPAPIDQEPSKKQKKQHEGSKKKGAARDVPLESQLQNMEVTDS
;
A
#
# COMPACT_ATOMS: atom_id res chain seq x y z
N MET A 1 45.88 -14.66 45.22
CA MET A 1 45.69 -16.09 44.88
C MET A 1 44.88 -16.71 46.00
N VAL A 2 43.80 -17.41 45.67
CA VAL A 2 42.91 -18.10 46.62
C VAL A 2 42.83 -19.58 46.25
N LEU A 3 42.43 -20.42 47.19
CA LEU A 3 42.14 -21.83 46.93
C LEU A 3 40.95 -21.95 45.96
N ASP A 4 40.94 -23.05 45.20
CA ASP A 4 39.82 -23.37 44.32
C ASP A 4 38.56 -23.64 45.14
N LEU A 5 37.44 -23.05 44.70
CA LEU A 5 36.15 -23.11 45.36
C LEU A 5 35.53 -24.52 45.25
N ASP A 6 35.89 -25.29 44.23
CA ASP A 6 35.42 -26.67 44.08
C ASP A 6 35.99 -27.61 45.15
N LEU A 7 37.14 -27.29 45.75
CA LEU A 7 37.67 -28.02 46.91
C LEU A 7 36.76 -27.92 48.14
N PHE A 8 35.93 -26.87 48.21
CA PHE A 8 34.95 -26.65 49.29
C PHE A 8 33.57 -27.27 48.97
N ARG A 9 33.41 -27.96 47.84
CA ARG A 9 32.12 -28.49 47.36
C ARG A 9 32.15 -30.01 47.26
N VAL A 10 31.37 -30.68 48.11
CA VAL A 10 31.25 -32.14 48.12
C VAL A 10 30.68 -32.68 46.79
N ASP A 11 29.75 -31.95 46.17
CA ASP A 11 29.16 -32.33 44.87
C ASP A 11 30.13 -32.23 43.68
N LYS A 12 31.30 -31.61 43.89
CA LYS A 12 32.38 -31.51 42.91
C LYS A 12 33.58 -32.41 43.24
N GLY A 13 33.45 -33.27 44.26
CA GLY A 13 34.53 -34.14 44.73
C GLY A 13 35.52 -33.46 45.68
N GLY A 14 35.23 -32.24 46.13
CA GLY A 14 36.01 -31.56 47.17
C GLY A 14 35.69 -32.05 48.58
N ASP A 15 36.62 -31.86 49.51
CA ASP A 15 36.47 -32.25 50.92
C ASP A 15 36.72 -31.06 51.87
N PRO A 16 35.66 -30.37 52.33
CA PRO A 16 35.78 -29.27 53.28
C PRO A 16 36.39 -29.68 54.63
N ALA A 17 36.32 -30.96 55.01
CA ALA A 17 36.91 -31.44 56.27
C ALA A 17 38.45 -31.40 56.21
N LEU A 18 39.04 -31.78 55.08
CA LEU A 18 40.49 -31.69 54.86
C LEU A 18 40.99 -30.22 54.92
N ILE A 19 40.16 -29.29 54.46
CA ILE A 19 40.48 -27.85 54.52
C ILE A 19 40.35 -27.31 55.95
N ARG A 20 39.35 -27.78 56.72
CA ARG A 20 39.22 -27.47 58.16
C ARG A 20 40.45 -27.95 58.94
N GLU A 21 40.87 -29.19 58.71
CA GLU A 21 42.08 -29.76 59.32
C GLU A 21 43.33 -28.91 58.98
N THR A 22 43.42 -28.40 57.75
CA THR A 22 44.50 -27.52 57.33
C THR A 22 44.46 -26.16 58.03
N GLN A 23 43.27 -25.60 58.32
CA GLN A 23 43.14 -24.35 59.10
C GLN A 23 43.56 -24.55 60.56
N GLU A 24 43.16 -25.67 61.17
CA GLU A 24 43.56 -26.03 62.54
C GLU A 24 45.08 -26.22 62.66
N LYS A 25 45.69 -26.95 61.70
CA LYS A 25 47.16 -27.10 61.60
C LYS A 25 47.90 -25.76 61.41
N ARG A 26 47.21 -24.72 60.96
CA ARG A 26 47.74 -23.36 60.80
C ARG A 26 47.40 -22.44 61.98
N PHE A 27 46.77 -22.95 63.04
CA PHE A 27 46.28 -22.18 64.19
C PHE A 27 45.36 -21.01 63.78
N LYS A 28 44.51 -21.24 62.78
CA LYS A 28 43.51 -20.30 62.27
C LYS A 28 42.10 -20.87 62.50
N ASP A 29 41.10 -20.00 62.40
CA ASP A 29 39.69 -20.36 62.64
C ASP A 29 39.14 -21.29 61.55
N PRO A 30 38.82 -22.56 61.85
CA PRO A 30 38.20 -23.48 60.90
C PRO A 30 36.75 -23.09 60.58
N GLY A 31 36.08 -22.29 61.42
CA GLY A 31 34.71 -21.82 61.21
C GLY A 31 34.54 -20.94 59.97
N LEU A 32 35.62 -20.37 59.45
CA LEU A 32 35.63 -19.65 58.17
C LEU A 32 35.32 -20.57 56.97
N VAL A 33 35.68 -21.87 57.06
CA VAL A 33 35.35 -22.87 56.04
C VAL A 33 33.83 -23.10 56.02
N ASP A 34 33.19 -23.19 57.19
CA ASP A 34 31.75 -23.38 57.31
C ASP A 34 30.97 -22.17 56.81
N GLN A 35 31.44 -20.96 57.13
CA GLN A 35 30.86 -19.71 56.63
C GLN A 35 30.96 -19.63 55.10
N LEU A 36 32.09 -20.02 54.52
CA LEU A 36 32.29 -20.04 53.07
C LEU A 36 31.40 -21.07 52.38
N VAL A 37 31.31 -22.29 52.91
CA VAL A 37 30.43 -23.35 52.37
C VAL A 37 28.96 -22.92 52.45
N LYS A 38 28.55 -22.29 53.55
CA LYS A 38 27.19 -21.75 53.71
C LYS A 38 26.91 -20.65 52.68
N ALA A 39 27.80 -19.67 52.55
CA ALA A 39 27.65 -18.56 51.60
C ALA A 39 27.64 -19.05 50.14
N ASP A 40 28.50 -20.00 49.77
CA ASP A 40 28.50 -20.63 48.44
C ASP A 40 27.18 -21.39 48.18
N GLY A 41 26.67 -22.11 49.17
CA GLY A 41 25.37 -22.80 49.09
C GLY A 41 24.21 -21.82 48.88
N GLU A 42 24.20 -20.70 49.60
CA GLU A 42 23.22 -19.62 49.40
C GLU A 42 23.35 -18.98 48.02
N TRP A 43 24.58 -18.66 47.58
CA TRP A 43 24.84 -18.09 46.27
C TRP A 43 24.40 -19.02 45.13
N ARG A 44 24.69 -20.33 45.20
CA ARG A 44 24.25 -21.32 44.20
C ARG A 44 22.72 -21.42 44.13
N ARG A 45 22.03 -21.40 45.28
CA ARG A 45 20.56 -21.34 45.32
C ARG A 45 20.02 -20.07 44.67
N CYS A 46 20.61 -18.91 44.97
CA CYS A 46 20.25 -17.64 44.34
C CYS A 46 20.48 -17.64 42.83
N ARG A 47 21.61 -18.16 42.36
CA ARG A 47 21.93 -18.30 40.93
C ARG A 47 20.94 -19.21 40.21
N PHE A 48 20.65 -20.38 40.76
CA PHE A 48 19.66 -21.31 40.19
C PHE A 48 18.26 -20.68 40.12
N ARG A 49 17.84 -19.93 41.16
CA ARG A 49 16.58 -19.19 41.16
C ARG A 49 16.57 -18.10 40.08
N ALA A 50 17.66 -17.35 39.91
CA ALA A 50 17.79 -16.32 38.88
C ALA A 50 17.70 -16.92 37.46
N ASP A 51 18.37 -18.05 37.21
CA ASP A 51 18.33 -18.74 35.92
C ASP A 51 16.91 -19.23 35.58
N ASN A 52 16.17 -19.76 36.56
CA ASN A 52 14.78 -20.17 36.36
C ASN A 52 13.84 -18.97 36.13
N LEU A 53 14.02 -17.85 36.84
CA LEU A 53 13.27 -16.62 36.60
C LEU A 53 13.53 -16.06 35.19
N ASN A 54 14.77 -16.13 34.70
CA ASN A 54 15.11 -15.73 33.33
C ASN A 54 14.44 -16.64 32.28
N LYS A 55 14.41 -17.96 32.50
CA LYS A 55 13.69 -18.89 31.62
C LYS A 55 12.19 -18.61 31.58
N LEU A 56 11.58 -18.37 32.75
CA LEU A 56 10.16 -18.00 32.86
C LEU A 56 9.86 -16.67 32.18
N LYS A 57 10.71 -15.65 32.37
CA LYS A 57 10.61 -14.36 31.67
C LYS A 57 10.62 -14.55 30.15
N ASN A 58 11.54 -15.35 29.63
CA ASN A 58 11.64 -15.61 28.18
C ASN A 58 10.39 -16.34 27.66
N LEU A 59 9.85 -17.29 28.41
CA LEU A 59 8.62 -18.00 28.06
C LEU A 59 7.39 -17.07 28.05
N CYS A 60 7.28 -16.17 29.05
CA CYS A 60 6.25 -15.13 29.08
C CYS A 60 6.38 -14.17 27.89
N SER A 61 7.61 -13.71 27.57
CA SER A 61 7.84 -12.86 26.40
C SER A 61 7.46 -13.55 25.09
N LYS A 62 7.76 -14.85 24.95
CA LYS A 62 7.39 -15.64 23.77
C LYS A 62 5.86 -15.74 23.61
N THR A 63 5.17 -16.10 24.69
CA THR A 63 3.70 -16.22 24.68
C THR A 63 3.00 -14.88 24.48
N ILE A 64 3.54 -13.77 25.02
CA ILE A 64 3.06 -12.42 24.72
C ILE A 64 3.30 -12.09 23.25
N GLY A 65 4.48 -12.42 22.70
CA GLY A 65 4.79 -12.25 21.29
C GLY A 65 3.82 -13.00 20.36
N GLU A 66 3.48 -14.24 20.69
CA GLU A 66 2.49 -15.05 19.96
C GLU A 66 1.08 -14.44 20.03
N LYS A 67 0.65 -13.99 21.22
CA LYS A 67 -0.63 -13.28 21.38
C LYS A 67 -0.67 -11.98 20.57
N MET A 68 0.42 -11.22 20.57
CA MET A 68 0.54 -9.98 19.80
C MET A 68 0.58 -10.23 18.29
N LYS A 69 1.11 -11.37 17.84
CA LYS A 69 1.04 -11.79 16.43
C LYS A 69 -0.42 -12.03 16.03
N ASN A 70 -1.17 -12.77 16.84
CA ASN A 70 -2.59 -13.05 16.55
C ASN A 70 -3.44 -11.78 16.56
N LEU A 71 -3.16 -10.83 17.46
CA LEU A 71 -3.90 -9.56 17.54
C LEU A 71 -3.74 -8.69 16.27
N ARG A 72 -2.61 -8.81 15.55
CA ARG A 72 -2.39 -8.05 14.29
C ARG A 72 -3.31 -8.48 13.16
N GLU A 73 -3.84 -9.70 13.23
CA GLU A 73 -4.72 -10.27 12.20
C GLU A 73 -6.21 -10.15 12.56
N ILE A 74 -6.53 -9.51 13.69
CA ILE A 74 -7.91 -9.25 14.10
C ILE A 74 -8.31 -7.87 13.58
N GLY A 75 -9.33 -7.85 12.74
CA GLY A 75 -9.91 -6.63 12.19
C GLY A 75 -10.62 -5.76 13.24
N ASN A 76 -10.89 -4.53 12.84
CA ASN A 76 -11.64 -3.56 13.60
C ASN A 76 -13.10 -3.99 13.81
N LEU A 77 -13.78 -3.35 14.76
CA LEU A 77 -15.22 -3.54 14.93
C LEU A 77 -15.96 -2.94 13.74
N LEU A 78 -16.89 -3.71 13.18
CA LEU A 78 -17.69 -3.27 12.03
C LEU A 78 -18.76 -2.27 12.46
N HIS A 79 -19.00 -1.27 11.60
CA HIS A 79 -20.16 -0.41 11.74
C HIS A 79 -21.46 -1.20 11.48
N PRO A 80 -22.57 -0.95 12.20
CA PRO A 80 -23.83 -1.71 12.04
C PRO A 80 -24.43 -1.70 10.62
N SER A 81 -24.04 -0.74 9.78
CA SER A 81 -24.52 -0.62 8.40
C SER A 81 -23.68 -1.36 7.36
N VAL A 82 -22.63 -2.09 7.75
CA VAL A 82 -21.80 -2.86 6.81
C VAL A 82 -22.58 -4.09 6.34
N PRO A 83 -22.70 -4.34 5.03
CA PRO A 83 -23.32 -5.57 4.54
C PRO A 83 -22.46 -6.79 4.89
N ILE A 84 -23.08 -7.80 5.50
CA ILE A 84 -22.36 -9.00 5.95
C ILE A 84 -22.36 -10.03 4.83
N SER A 85 -21.27 -10.06 4.07
CA SER A 85 -21.02 -11.02 3.00
C SER A 85 -19.52 -11.16 2.71
N ASN A 86 -19.18 -12.14 1.88
CA ASN A 86 -17.84 -12.36 1.32
C ASN A 86 -17.85 -12.31 -0.23
N ASP A 87 -18.97 -11.92 -0.85
CA ASP A 87 -19.12 -11.76 -2.30
C ASP A 87 -19.36 -10.29 -2.64
N GLU A 88 -18.35 -9.64 -3.23
CA GLU A 88 -18.45 -8.23 -3.63
C GLU A 88 -19.39 -8.03 -4.81
N ASP A 89 -19.39 -8.93 -5.79
CA ASP A 89 -20.17 -8.75 -7.02
C ASP A 89 -21.67 -8.89 -6.75
N ALA A 90 -22.05 -9.75 -5.81
CA ALA A 90 -23.45 -10.00 -5.46
C ALA A 90 -24.01 -9.07 -4.38
N ASP A 91 -23.24 -8.79 -3.34
CA ASP A 91 -23.79 -8.28 -2.07
C ASP A 91 -23.27 -6.89 -1.67
N ASN A 92 -22.37 -6.30 -2.44
CA ASN A 92 -22.03 -4.89 -2.26
C ASN A 92 -23.28 -4.02 -2.49
N LYS A 93 -23.61 -3.19 -1.50
CA LYS A 93 -24.85 -2.40 -1.54
C LYS A 93 -24.61 -1.06 -2.22
N VAL A 94 -25.31 -0.81 -3.33
CA VAL A 94 -25.34 0.51 -3.97
C VAL A 94 -26.16 1.48 -3.11
N GLU A 95 -25.53 2.54 -2.61
CA GLU A 95 -26.14 3.55 -1.74
C GLU A 95 -26.62 4.78 -2.52
N ARG A 96 -25.89 5.21 -3.56
CA ARG A 96 -26.18 6.41 -4.36
C ARG A 96 -25.78 6.17 -5.82
N ILE A 97 -26.47 6.82 -6.76
CA ILE A 97 -26.12 6.83 -8.19
C ILE A 97 -26.21 8.28 -8.68
N TRP A 98 -25.22 8.72 -9.47
CA TRP A 98 -25.20 10.04 -10.08
C TRP A 98 -24.81 9.99 -11.56
N GLY A 99 -25.50 10.77 -12.38
CA GLY A 99 -25.29 10.84 -13.83
C GLY A 99 -25.92 9.68 -14.60
N ASP A 100 -25.61 9.58 -15.89
CA ASP A 100 -26.05 8.49 -16.76
C ASP A 100 -24.99 7.37 -16.81
N CYS A 101 -25.28 6.28 -16.11
CA CYS A 101 -24.41 5.10 -16.03
C CYS A 101 -24.79 4.00 -17.05
N THR A 102 -25.51 4.35 -18.11
CA THR A 102 -25.96 3.38 -19.14
C THR A 102 -25.43 3.70 -20.52
N VAL A 103 -25.10 4.98 -20.80
CA VAL A 103 -24.53 5.41 -22.08
C VAL A 103 -23.25 4.65 -22.39
N ARG A 104 -23.16 4.17 -23.63
CA ARG A 104 -21.98 3.52 -24.19
C ARG A 104 -21.29 4.46 -25.17
N LYS A 105 -19.97 4.38 -25.23
CA LYS A 105 -19.12 5.13 -26.17
C LYS A 105 -18.18 4.19 -26.91
N LYS A 106 -17.57 4.69 -27.99
CA LYS A 106 -16.91 3.86 -29.00
C LYS A 106 -15.61 3.21 -28.50
N TYR A 107 -14.71 4.00 -27.95
CA TYR A 107 -13.36 3.55 -27.60
C TYR A 107 -13.18 3.42 -26.10
N SER A 108 -12.42 2.41 -25.68
CA SER A 108 -11.97 2.24 -24.30
C SER A 108 -10.79 3.17 -23.98
N HIS A 109 -10.53 3.41 -22.70
CA HIS A 109 -9.38 4.21 -22.28
C HIS A 109 -8.04 3.66 -22.82
N VAL A 110 -7.94 2.35 -23.06
CA VAL A 110 -6.73 1.70 -23.60
C VAL A 110 -6.40 2.19 -25.01
N ASP A 111 -7.40 2.39 -25.86
CA ASP A 111 -7.21 2.93 -27.20
C ASP A 111 -6.99 4.45 -27.14
N LEU A 112 -7.78 5.14 -26.32
CA LEU A 112 -7.79 6.60 -26.23
C LEU A 112 -6.44 7.17 -25.78
N VAL A 113 -5.76 6.54 -24.81
CA VAL A 113 -4.42 6.98 -24.38
C VAL A 113 -3.38 6.93 -25.51
N VAL A 114 -3.56 6.02 -26.48
CA VAL A 114 -2.69 5.92 -27.67
C VAL A 114 -3.12 6.91 -28.75
N MET A 115 -4.42 7.08 -28.98
CA MET A 115 -4.96 7.97 -30.03
C MET A 115 -4.59 9.44 -29.81
N VAL A 116 -4.46 9.88 -28.56
CA VAL A 116 -3.98 11.24 -28.20
C VAL A 116 -2.45 11.33 -28.11
N ASP A 117 -1.73 10.26 -28.45
CA ASP A 117 -0.28 10.10 -28.30
C ASP A 117 0.24 10.44 -26.89
N GLY A 118 -0.50 10.05 -25.86
CA GLY A 118 -0.17 10.36 -24.47
C GLY A 118 0.54 9.25 -23.70
N PHE A 119 0.65 8.06 -24.27
CA PHE A 119 1.11 6.85 -23.59
C PHE A 119 2.12 6.08 -24.43
N GLU A 120 3.16 5.55 -23.77
CA GLU A 120 4.13 4.63 -24.35
C GLU A 120 4.38 3.44 -23.41
N GLY A 121 3.62 2.36 -23.63
CA GLY A 121 3.67 1.15 -22.81
C GLY A 121 4.76 0.15 -23.23
N GLU A 122 5.07 0.04 -24.52
CA GLU A 122 6.07 -0.93 -24.99
C GLU A 122 7.47 -0.55 -24.50
N LYS A 123 7.84 0.73 -24.61
CA LYS A 123 9.11 1.21 -24.03
C LYS A 123 9.09 1.26 -22.51
N GLY A 124 7.94 1.56 -21.91
CA GLY A 124 7.76 1.50 -20.46
C GLY A 124 8.06 0.10 -19.90
N ALA A 125 7.57 -0.95 -20.59
CA ALA A 125 7.81 -2.33 -20.21
C ALA A 125 9.29 -2.74 -20.29
N VAL A 126 10.03 -2.20 -21.27
CA VAL A 126 11.48 -2.42 -21.40
C VAL A 126 12.26 -1.76 -20.26
N VAL A 127 11.85 -0.56 -19.83
CA VAL A 127 12.58 0.23 -18.83
C VAL A 127 12.26 -0.20 -17.40
N ALA A 128 10.99 -0.39 -17.07
CA ALA A 128 10.53 -0.59 -15.69
C ALA A 128 9.94 -2.00 -15.43
N GLY A 129 9.88 -2.87 -16.44
CA GLY A 129 9.21 -4.16 -16.37
C GLY A 129 7.72 -4.08 -16.68
N SER A 130 7.02 -5.22 -16.58
CA SER A 130 5.57 -5.32 -16.88
C SER A 130 4.76 -4.20 -16.22
N ARG A 131 3.74 -3.66 -16.92
CA ARG A 131 2.94 -2.48 -16.52
C ARG A 131 3.72 -1.16 -16.34
N GLY A 132 5.00 -1.13 -16.66
CA GLY A 132 5.77 0.10 -16.82
C GLY A 132 5.23 0.94 -17.98
N TYR A 133 5.18 2.26 -17.80
CA TYR A 133 4.67 3.19 -18.81
C TYR A 133 5.45 4.50 -18.80
N PHE A 134 5.44 5.20 -19.94
CA PHE A 134 5.71 6.62 -19.99
C PHE A 134 4.41 7.37 -20.30
N LEU A 135 4.11 8.39 -19.51
CA LEU A 135 3.11 9.40 -19.84
C LEU A 135 3.79 10.57 -20.55
N LYS A 136 3.18 11.10 -21.60
CA LYS A 136 3.79 12.18 -22.40
C LYS A 136 2.77 13.19 -22.92
N GLY A 137 3.28 14.37 -23.26
CA GLY A 137 2.54 15.42 -23.95
C GLY A 137 1.25 15.81 -23.25
N VAL A 138 0.13 15.68 -23.95
CA VAL A 138 -1.19 16.15 -23.52
C VAL A 138 -1.68 15.51 -22.21
N LEU A 139 -1.33 14.25 -21.95
CA LEU A 139 -1.79 13.57 -20.73
C LEU A 139 -1.00 13.98 -19.49
N VAL A 140 0.25 14.44 -19.64
CA VAL A 140 1.02 15.03 -18.53
C VAL A 140 0.36 16.34 -18.10
N PHE A 141 -0.09 17.17 -19.05
CA PHE A 141 -0.82 18.39 -18.70
C PHE A 141 -2.18 18.10 -18.05
N LEU A 142 -2.89 17.07 -18.52
CA LEU A 142 -4.15 16.65 -17.90
C LEU A 142 -3.94 16.13 -16.47
N GLU A 143 -2.88 15.37 -16.23
CA GLU A 143 -2.48 14.93 -14.88
C GLU A 143 -2.19 16.13 -13.96
N GLN A 144 -1.37 17.06 -14.42
CA GLN A 144 -1.06 18.28 -13.66
C GLN A 144 -2.33 19.11 -13.40
N ALA A 145 -3.25 19.20 -14.36
CA ALA A 145 -4.52 19.89 -14.18
C ALA A 145 -5.38 19.24 -13.09
N LEU A 146 -5.46 17.90 -13.06
CA LEU A 146 -6.15 17.14 -12.02
C LEU A 146 -5.53 17.37 -10.63
N ILE A 147 -4.19 17.31 -10.53
CA ILE A 147 -3.48 17.55 -9.27
C ILE A 147 -3.79 18.95 -8.73
N GLN A 148 -3.67 19.97 -9.58
CA GLN A 148 -3.93 21.36 -9.18
C GLN A 148 -5.40 21.58 -8.79
N TYR A 149 -6.34 20.99 -9.53
CA TYR A 149 -7.76 21.12 -9.23
C TYR A 149 -8.14 20.42 -7.92
N ALA A 150 -7.67 19.20 -7.69
CA ALA A 150 -7.93 18.44 -6.47
C ALA A 150 -7.36 19.16 -5.23
N LEU A 151 -6.11 19.63 -5.29
CA LEU A 151 -5.50 20.37 -4.18
C LEU A 151 -6.22 21.68 -3.87
N ARG A 152 -6.64 22.45 -4.87
CA ARG A 152 -7.41 23.68 -4.65
C ARG A 152 -8.80 23.38 -4.07
N THR A 153 -9.42 22.29 -4.48
CA THR A 153 -10.73 21.86 -3.97
C THR A 153 -10.66 21.46 -2.50
N LEU A 154 -9.64 20.69 -2.11
CA LEU A 154 -9.46 20.32 -0.69
C LEU A 154 -8.99 21.52 0.14
N GLY A 155 -8.07 22.34 -0.40
CA GLY A 155 -7.58 23.54 0.29
C GLY A 155 -8.70 24.54 0.62
N SER A 156 -9.67 24.73 -0.28
CA SER A 156 -10.83 25.59 -0.01
C SER A 156 -11.82 24.98 1.01
N ARG A 157 -11.73 23.67 1.28
CA ARG A 157 -12.49 22.95 2.33
C ARG A 157 -11.71 22.81 3.64
N GLY A 158 -10.62 23.56 3.81
CA GLY A 158 -9.84 23.61 5.05
C GLY A 158 -8.87 22.44 5.23
N TYR A 159 -8.59 21.65 4.18
CA TYR A 159 -7.53 20.67 4.22
C TYR A 159 -6.18 21.37 4.03
N THR A 160 -5.19 20.97 4.82
CA THR A 160 -3.80 21.42 4.66
C THR A 160 -3.11 20.55 3.60
N PRO A 161 -2.65 21.10 2.46
CA PRO A 161 -1.85 20.34 1.50
C PRO A 161 -0.56 19.84 2.13
N ILE A 162 -0.25 18.56 1.95
CA ILE A 162 0.96 17.96 2.49
C ILE A 162 1.62 17.05 1.44
N TYR A 163 2.91 17.28 1.22
CA TYR A 163 3.75 16.41 0.39
C TYR A 163 4.54 15.46 1.31
N THR A 164 4.52 14.16 1.00
CA THR A 164 5.05 13.14 1.92
C THR A 164 6.36 12.53 1.41
N PRO A 165 7.23 12.00 2.30
CA PRO A 165 8.29 11.09 1.88
C PRO A 165 7.70 9.86 1.18
N PHE A 166 8.33 9.40 0.10
CA PHE A 166 7.85 8.25 -0.68
C PHE A 166 8.34 6.90 -0.18
N PHE A 167 9.17 6.91 0.87
CA PHE A 167 9.62 5.71 1.56
C PHE A 167 9.50 5.88 3.07
N MET A 168 9.23 4.78 3.77
CA MET A 168 9.16 4.72 5.22
C MET A 168 10.11 3.66 5.76
N ARG A 169 10.67 3.91 6.95
CA ARG A 169 11.48 2.91 7.66
C ARG A 169 10.63 1.69 8.02
N LYS A 170 11.20 0.49 7.94
CA LYS A 170 10.50 -0.77 8.23
C LYS A 170 9.70 -0.75 9.53
N GLU A 171 10.29 -0.27 10.61
CA GLU A 171 9.64 -0.22 11.93
C GLU A 171 8.38 0.67 11.95
N VAL A 172 8.35 1.75 11.16
CA VAL A 172 7.22 2.66 11.08
C VAL A 172 6.16 2.11 10.13
N MET A 173 6.60 1.56 8.99
CA MET A 173 5.68 0.93 8.02
C MET A 173 4.88 -0.21 8.66
N GLN A 174 5.51 -1.00 9.53
CA GLN A 174 4.83 -2.07 10.26
C GLN A 174 3.71 -1.57 11.20
N GLU A 175 3.69 -0.28 11.55
CA GLU A 175 2.63 0.30 12.38
C GLU A 175 1.41 0.74 11.57
N VAL A 176 1.54 0.90 10.25
CA VAL A 176 0.47 1.40 9.37
C VAL A 176 0.04 0.39 8.29
N ALA A 177 0.86 -0.61 7.99
CA ALA A 177 0.58 -1.65 7.01
C ALA A 177 0.34 -3.02 7.68
N GLN A 178 -0.52 -3.83 7.05
CA GLN A 178 -0.77 -5.23 7.42
C GLN A 178 0.35 -6.13 6.92
N LEU A 179 0.48 -7.33 7.49
CA LEU A 179 1.53 -8.28 7.10
C LEU A 179 1.40 -8.70 5.62
N SER A 180 0.18 -8.98 5.15
CA SER A 180 -0.08 -9.33 3.75
C SER A 180 0.38 -8.24 2.77
N GLN A 181 0.26 -6.97 3.14
CA GLN A 181 0.69 -5.84 2.29
C GLN A 181 2.21 -5.82 2.07
N PHE A 182 3.02 -6.33 3.01
CA PHE A 182 4.46 -6.45 2.79
C PHE A 182 4.80 -7.47 1.70
N ASP A 183 4.00 -8.50 1.54
CA ASP A 183 4.24 -9.58 0.58
C ASP A 183 3.61 -9.26 -0.79
N GLU A 184 2.49 -8.53 -0.81
CA GLU A 184 1.66 -8.37 -2.01
C GLU A 184 1.67 -6.96 -2.63
N GLU A 185 1.95 -5.93 -1.83
CA GLU A 185 1.74 -4.53 -2.21
C GLU A 185 3.01 -3.68 -2.15
N LEU A 186 3.86 -3.84 -1.13
CA LEU A 186 4.94 -2.90 -0.82
C LEU A 186 6.29 -3.25 -1.45
N TYR A 187 6.84 -2.34 -2.25
CA TYR A 187 8.23 -2.44 -2.71
C TYR A 187 9.23 -2.18 -1.57
N LYS A 188 10.23 -3.05 -1.44
CA LYS A 188 11.35 -2.87 -0.52
C LYS A 188 12.49 -2.05 -1.15
N VAL A 189 13.01 -1.10 -0.39
CA VAL A 189 14.16 -0.26 -0.73
C VAL A 189 15.31 -0.61 0.21
N ILE A 190 16.48 -0.90 -0.36
CA ILE A 190 17.71 -1.18 0.40
C ILE A 190 18.67 0.00 0.20
N GLY A 191 18.97 0.69 1.30
CA GLY A 191 19.97 1.76 1.32
C GLY A 191 21.10 1.44 2.29
N LYS A 192 22.18 2.23 2.26
CA LYS A 192 23.18 2.23 3.33
C LYS A 192 22.53 2.75 4.63
N GLY A 193 22.88 2.15 5.77
CA GLY A 193 22.37 2.57 7.07
C GLY A 193 22.94 3.91 7.55
N SER A 194 24.04 4.34 6.94
CA SER A 194 24.76 5.57 7.24
C SER A 194 25.35 6.15 5.96
N GLU A 195 25.51 7.47 5.92
CA GLU A 195 26.19 8.17 4.81
C GLU A 195 27.72 8.07 4.89
N LYS A 196 28.26 7.40 5.93
CA LYS A 196 29.69 7.23 6.10
C LYS A 196 30.22 6.08 5.23
N SER A 197 31.37 6.30 4.58
CA SER A 197 32.00 5.34 3.66
C SER A 197 32.50 4.07 4.34
N ASP A 198 32.81 4.12 5.63
CA ASP A 198 33.24 2.98 6.45
C ASP A 198 32.06 2.13 6.98
N ASP A 199 30.83 2.61 6.82
CA ASP A 199 29.64 1.90 7.26
C ASP A 199 29.19 0.85 6.22
N ASN A 200 29.20 -0.40 6.66
CA ASN A 200 28.80 -1.56 5.87
C ASN A 200 27.40 -2.08 6.22
N SER A 201 26.66 -1.37 7.07
CA SER A 201 25.28 -1.71 7.38
C SER A 201 24.33 -1.28 6.27
N TYR A 202 23.24 -2.02 6.14
CA TYR A 202 22.14 -1.72 5.23
C TYR A 202 20.88 -1.45 6.05
N ASP A 203 20.09 -0.50 5.57
CA ASP A 203 18.78 -0.19 6.14
C ASP A 203 17.67 -0.55 5.14
N GLU A 204 16.63 -1.20 5.67
CA GLU A 204 15.45 -1.59 4.91
C GLU A 204 14.35 -0.54 5.07
N LYS A 205 13.94 0.03 3.96
CA LYS A 205 12.78 0.93 3.85
C LYS A 205 11.76 0.33 2.89
N TYR A 206 10.57 0.88 2.86
CA TYR A 206 9.50 0.45 1.94
C TYR A 206 8.94 1.68 1.23
N LEU A 207 8.74 1.58 -0.08
CA LEU A 207 7.99 2.61 -0.81
C LEU A 207 6.54 2.60 -0.34
N ILE A 208 5.94 3.78 -0.30
CA ILE A 208 4.55 3.93 0.15
C ILE A 208 3.58 3.45 -0.95
N ALA A 209 2.52 2.75 -0.56
CA ALA A 209 1.41 2.39 -1.46
C ALA A 209 0.31 3.47 -1.49
N THR A 210 0.39 4.43 -0.58
CA THR A 210 -0.60 5.47 -0.34
C THR A 210 -0.01 6.56 0.56
N SER A 211 -0.43 7.82 0.40
CA SER A 211 0.01 8.91 1.29
C SER A 211 -0.60 8.79 2.70
N GLU A 212 -1.67 8.00 2.84
CA GLU A 212 -2.21 7.58 4.13
C GLU A 212 -1.14 7.04 5.09
N GLN A 213 -0.20 6.21 4.61
CA GLN A 213 0.82 5.57 5.45
C GLN A 213 1.74 6.59 6.14
N PRO A 214 2.42 7.51 5.43
CA PRO A 214 3.25 8.52 6.06
C PRO A 214 2.43 9.58 6.80
N ILE A 215 1.22 9.92 6.35
CA ILE A 215 0.37 10.89 7.05
C ILE A 215 -0.09 10.30 8.39
N ALA A 216 -0.58 9.06 8.42
CA ALA A 216 -0.96 8.37 9.66
C ALA A 216 0.19 8.39 10.68
N ALA A 217 1.41 8.11 10.23
CA ALA A 217 2.61 8.10 11.06
C ALA A 217 3.15 9.50 11.44
N LEU A 218 2.64 10.58 10.84
CA LEU A 218 3.08 11.95 11.10
C LEU A 218 2.93 12.32 12.57
N HIS A 219 1.77 12.01 13.16
CA HIS A 219 1.43 12.32 14.55
C HIS A 219 1.70 11.14 15.51
N ARG A 220 2.57 10.20 15.11
CA ARG A 220 2.94 9.06 15.95
C ARG A 220 3.46 9.53 17.30
N ASP A 221 3.00 8.87 18.37
CA ASP A 221 3.32 9.17 19.76
C ASP A 221 2.85 10.53 20.31
N GLU A 222 2.03 11.27 19.58
CA GLU A 222 1.54 12.58 20.02
C GLU A 222 0.27 12.52 20.89
N TRP A 223 -0.02 13.65 21.52
CA TRP A 223 -1.27 13.96 22.21
C TRP A 223 -1.94 15.12 21.48
N LEU A 224 -2.98 14.82 20.70
CA LEU A 224 -3.68 15.85 19.92
C LEU A 224 -4.71 16.57 20.79
N ARG A 225 -4.73 17.89 20.71
CA ARG A 225 -5.65 18.71 21.52
C ARG A 225 -7.06 18.68 20.92
N PRO A 226 -8.12 18.59 21.75
CA PRO A 226 -9.50 18.59 21.25
C PRO A 226 -9.85 19.79 20.37
N GLU A 227 -9.34 20.97 20.69
CA GLU A 227 -9.58 22.21 19.95
C GLU A 227 -8.91 22.28 18.56
N ASP A 228 -7.92 21.42 18.30
CA ASP A 228 -7.28 21.33 16.98
C ASP A 228 -8.01 20.34 16.05
N LEU A 229 -8.91 19.50 16.61
CA LEU A 229 -9.64 18.48 15.85
C LEU A 229 -10.94 19.06 15.26
N PRO A 230 -11.29 18.72 14.01
CA PRO A 230 -10.60 17.79 13.13
C PRO A 230 -9.38 18.40 12.41
N ILE A 231 -8.26 17.67 12.39
CA ILE A 231 -7.09 18.02 11.57
C ILE A 231 -7.25 17.34 10.21
N LYS A 232 -7.25 18.12 9.13
CA LYS A 232 -7.52 17.65 7.75
C LYS A 232 -6.28 17.85 6.86
N TYR A 233 -5.83 16.79 6.21
CA TYR A 233 -4.68 16.79 5.29
C TYR A 233 -5.08 16.40 3.87
N ALA A 234 -4.60 17.16 2.90
CA ALA A 234 -4.65 16.84 1.48
C ALA A 234 -3.28 16.28 1.05
N GLY A 235 -3.13 14.96 1.18
CA GLY A 235 -1.90 14.24 0.84
C GLY A 235 -1.66 14.22 -0.65
N LEU A 236 -0.48 14.65 -1.09
CA LEU A 236 0.01 14.49 -2.47
C LEU A 236 1.25 13.59 -2.45
N SER A 237 1.17 12.45 -3.15
CA SER A 237 2.31 11.58 -3.35
C SER A 237 2.23 10.74 -4.62
N THR A 238 3.39 10.27 -5.07
CA THR A 238 3.46 9.10 -5.94
C THR A 238 3.31 7.85 -5.07
N CYS A 239 2.45 6.92 -5.51
CA CYS A 239 2.14 5.66 -4.86
C CYS A 239 2.76 4.51 -5.63
N PHE A 240 3.29 3.50 -4.92
CA PHE A 240 3.94 2.33 -5.49
C PHE A 240 3.27 1.05 -5.02
N ARG A 241 2.78 0.23 -5.95
CA ARG A 241 2.10 -1.05 -5.65
C ARG A 241 2.65 -2.19 -6.50
N GLN A 242 3.06 -3.28 -5.87
CA GLN A 242 3.56 -4.47 -6.58
C GLN A 242 2.44 -5.21 -7.34
N GLU A 243 1.18 -5.00 -6.96
CA GLU A 243 -0.01 -5.57 -7.62
C GLU A 243 0.06 -7.11 -7.77
N VAL A 244 0.70 -7.79 -6.80
CA VAL A 244 0.77 -9.25 -6.75
C VAL A 244 -0.66 -9.81 -6.55
N GLY A 245 -0.98 -10.92 -7.23
CA GLY A 245 -2.33 -11.51 -7.21
C GLY A 245 -3.29 -11.04 -8.32
N SER A 246 -2.97 -9.94 -9.02
CA SER A 246 -3.78 -9.42 -10.14
C SER A 246 -3.32 -9.89 -11.53
N HIS A 247 -2.67 -11.06 -11.61
CA HIS A 247 -2.05 -11.53 -12.86
C HIS A 247 -3.06 -11.59 -14.02
N GLY A 248 -2.74 -10.96 -15.15
CA GLY A 248 -3.60 -10.93 -16.33
C GLY A 248 -4.79 -9.95 -16.28
N ARG A 249 -5.07 -9.30 -15.14
CA ARG A 249 -6.12 -8.26 -15.06
C ARG A 249 -5.58 -6.88 -15.45
N ASP A 250 -6.36 -6.16 -16.27
CA ASP A 250 -6.14 -4.77 -16.70
C ASP A 250 -4.68 -4.48 -17.09
N THR A 251 -4.05 -5.38 -17.87
CA THR A 251 -2.61 -5.32 -18.21
C THR A 251 -2.27 -4.27 -19.28
N ARG A 252 -3.28 -3.60 -19.86
CA ARG A 252 -3.12 -2.59 -20.91
C ARG A 252 -3.57 -1.21 -20.41
N GLY A 253 -2.94 -0.17 -20.93
CA GLY A 253 -3.23 1.22 -20.56
C GLY A 253 -2.61 1.60 -19.21
N ILE A 254 -3.21 2.58 -18.53
CA ILE A 254 -2.69 3.19 -17.29
C ILE A 254 -3.62 3.00 -16.08
N PHE A 255 -4.65 2.15 -16.18
CA PHE A 255 -5.65 1.99 -15.12
C PHE A 255 -5.13 1.22 -13.90
N ARG A 256 -4.35 0.14 -14.13
CA ARG A 256 -3.69 -0.66 -13.09
C ARG A 256 -2.20 -0.72 -13.39
N VAL A 257 -1.43 0.06 -12.65
CA VAL A 257 0.01 0.27 -12.86
C VAL A 257 0.75 0.24 -11.52
N HIS A 258 2.07 0.03 -11.55
CA HIS A 258 2.88 -0.06 -10.35
C HIS A 258 3.19 1.29 -9.71
N GLN A 259 3.10 2.38 -10.47
CA GLN A 259 3.40 3.74 -10.05
C GLN A 259 2.26 4.66 -10.52
N PHE A 260 1.75 5.52 -9.63
CA PHE A 260 0.74 6.52 -9.99
C PHE A 260 0.66 7.62 -8.93
N GLU A 261 0.24 8.82 -9.33
CA GLU A 261 0.03 9.95 -8.44
C GLU A 261 -1.36 9.88 -7.80
N LYS A 262 -1.44 10.30 -6.53
CA LYS A 262 -2.69 10.32 -5.79
C LYS A 262 -2.80 11.55 -4.91
N ILE A 263 -3.99 12.14 -4.91
CA ILE A 263 -4.43 13.13 -3.94
C ILE A 263 -5.37 12.45 -2.96
N GLU A 264 -5.11 12.62 -1.67
CA GLU A 264 -5.76 11.88 -0.60
C GLU A 264 -6.28 12.81 0.49
N GLN A 265 -7.47 12.53 0.98
CA GLN A 265 -8.04 13.12 2.17
C GLN A 265 -7.61 12.25 3.36
N PHE A 266 -7.01 12.86 4.37
CA PHE A 266 -6.73 12.20 5.65
C PHE A 266 -7.21 13.08 6.79
N VAL A 267 -7.98 12.52 7.73
CA VAL A 267 -8.55 13.29 8.83
C VAL A 267 -8.30 12.60 10.16
N TYR A 268 -7.76 13.37 11.11
CA TYR A 268 -7.78 13.04 12.54
C TYR A 268 -9.02 13.68 13.15
N SER A 269 -9.91 12.88 13.73
CA SER A 269 -11.18 13.32 14.30
C SER A 269 -11.27 12.97 15.79
N SER A 270 -12.17 13.67 16.49
CA SER A 270 -12.52 13.32 17.87
C SER A 270 -13.15 11.92 17.92
N PRO A 271 -12.83 11.10 18.95
CA PRO A 271 -13.49 9.81 19.15
C PRO A 271 -14.92 9.92 19.70
N HIS A 272 -15.33 11.12 20.13
CA HIS A 272 -16.63 11.34 20.81
C HIS A 272 -17.73 11.79 19.86
N ASP A 273 -18.97 11.67 20.33
CA ASP A 273 -20.17 12.31 19.75
C ASP A 273 -20.40 12.03 18.26
N ASN A 274 -20.06 10.82 17.80
CA ASN A 274 -20.22 10.39 16.41
C ASN A 274 -19.40 11.22 15.39
N LYS A 275 -18.45 12.05 15.84
CA LYS A 275 -17.71 13.01 15.01
C LYS A 275 -16.95 12.38 13.86
N SER A 276 -16.38 11.19 14.05
CA SER A 276 -15.72 10.46 12.96
C SER A 276 -16.71 10.00 11.89
N TRP A 277 -17.93 9.62 12.25
CA TRP A 277 -18.92 9.14 11.29
C TRP A 277 -19.59 10.28 10.53
N GLU A 278 -19.77 11.45 11.17
CA GLU A 278 -20.12 12.69 10.48
C GLU A 278 -19.03 13.06 9.46
N MET A 279 -17.75 13.00 9.86
CA MET A 279 -16.62 13.26 8.98
C MET A 279 -16.51 12.23 7.84
N PHE A 280 -16.85 10.97 8.09
CA PHE A 280 -16.85 9.92 7.07
C PHE A 280 -17.83 10.26 5.92
N GLU A 281 -19.05 10.70 6.26
CA GLU A 281 -20.02 11.16 5.26
C GLU A 281 -19.58 12.48 4.58
N GLU A 282 -18.92 13.38 5.30
CA GLU A 282 -18.33 14.61 4.72
C GLU A 282 -17.22 14.30 3.70
N MET A 283 -16.34 13.34 4.00
CA MET A 283 -15.22 12.95 3.14
C MET A 283 -15.68 12.28 1.85
N ILE A 284 -16.65 11.36 1.92
CA ILE A 284 -17.23 10.73 0.72
C ILE A 284 -17.99 11.75 -0.11
N THR A 285 -18.76 12.64 0.52
CA THR A 285 -19.48 13.73 -0.19
C THR A 285 -18.49 14.70 -0.85
N THR A 286 -17.34 14.96 -0.23
CA THR A 286 -16.28 15.77 -0.84
C THR A 286 -15.70 15.12 -2.10
N ALA A 287 -15.54 13.81 -2.11
CA ALA A 287 -15.15 13.08 -3.31
C ALA A 287 -16.27 13.08 -4.37
N GLU A 288 -17.52 12.86 -3.96
CA GLU A 288 -18.70 12.96 -4.84
C GLU A 288 -18.75 14.32 -5.54
N ASP A 289 -18.72 15.43 -4.79
CA ASP A 289 -18.74 16.79 -5.34
C ASP A 289 -17.61 17.02 -6.36
N PHE A 290 -16.43 16.45 -6.13
CA PHE A 290 -15.32 16.52 -7.06
C PHE A 290 -15.64 15.82 -8.39
N TYR A 291 -16.09 14.56 -8.35
CA TYR A 291 -16.41 13.82 -9.58
C TYR A 291 -17.66 14.37 -10.29
N GLN A 292 -18.65 14.87 -9.56
CA GLN A 292 -19.79 15.60 -10.14
C GLN A 292 -19.34 16.86 -10.87
N SER A 293 -18.41 17.63 -10.28
CA SER A 293 -17.87 18.85 -10.91
C SER A 293 -17.04 18.56 -12.17
N LEU A 294 -16.49 17.34 -12.27
CA LEU A 294 -15.81 16.83 -13.45
C LEU A 294 -16.75 16.16 -14.46
N GLY A 295 -18.06 16.08 -14.18
CA GLY A 295 -19.04 15.47 -15.07
C GLY A 295 -18.90 13.95 -15.22
N ILE A 296 -18.36 13.25 -14.23
CA ILE A 296 -18.10 11.80 -14.31
C ILE A 296 -19.25 11.03 -13.63
N PRO A 297 -20.04 10.21 -14.37
CA PRO A 297 -21.10 9.39 -13.79
C PRO A 297 -20.53 8.31 -12.87
N TYR A 298 -21.20 8.01 -11.76
CA TYR A 298 -20.74 7.04 -10.77
C TYR A 298 -21.88 6.45 -9.93
N HIS A 299 -21.55 5.41 -9.17
CA HIS A 299 -22.32 4.98 -8.01
C HIS A 299 -21.45 4.90 -6.75
N ILE A 300 -22.09 5.02 -5.59
CA ILE A 300 -21.47 4.81 -4.27
C ILE A 300 -21.86 3.42 -3.79
N VAL A 301 -20.86 2.66 -3.37
CA VAL A 301 -21.01 1.28 -2.96
C VAL A 301 -20.52 1.10 -1.52
N ASN A 302 -21.32 0.45 -0.69
CA ASN A 302 -20.97 0.05 0.67
C ASN A 302 -20.42 -1.38 0.65
N ILE A 303 -19.14 -1.48 0.98
CA ILE A 303 -18.36 -2.70 0.77
C ILE A 303 -18.70 -3.75 1.82
N VAL A 304 -18.84 -5.00 1.38
CA VAL A 304 -19.12 -6.15 2.23
C VAL A 304 -18.02 -6.41 3.25
N SER A 305 -18.40 -6.96 4.41
CA SER A 305 -17.51 -7.19 5.54
C SER A 305 -16.27 -8.04 5.21
N GLY A 306 -16.39 -9.03 4.31
CA GLY A 306 -15.29 -9.93 3.94
C GLY A 306 -14.17 -9.25 3.13
N SER A 307 -14.47 -8.12 2.50
CA SER A 307 -13.53 -7.34 1.67
C SER A 307 -13.04 -6.06 2.34
N LEU A 308 -13.37 -5.87 3.61
CA LEU A 308 -12.77 -4.83 4.43
C LEU A 308 -11.38 -5.28 4.88
N ASN A 309 -10.42 -4.37 4.81
CA ASN A 309 -9.12 -4.57 5.41
C ASN A 309 -9.22 -4.43 6.94
N HIS A 310 -8.32 -5.06 7.70
CA HIS A 310 -8.35 -5.06 9.17
C HIS A 310 -8.56 -3.70 9.85
N ALA A 311 -8.10 -2.59 9.25
CA ALA A 311 -8.25 -1.27 9.86
C ALA A 311 -9.67 -0.68 9.71
N ALA A 312 -10.34 -0.92 8.59
CA ALA A 312 -11.61 -0.26 8.28
C ALA A 312 -12.77 -0.82 9.10
N SER A 313 -13.51 0.07 9.76
CA SER A 313 -14.79 -0.25 10.40
C SER A 313 -15.96 -0.21 9.40
N LYS A 314 -15.86 0.65 8.39
CA LYS A 314 -16.74 0.75 7.22
C LYS A 314 -15.96 1.38 6.07
N LYS A 315 -16.28 0.97 4.83
CA LYS A 315 -15.69 1.49 3.60
C LYS A 315 -16.78 1.80 2.57
N LEU A 316 -16.68 2.97 1.93
CA LEU A 316 -17.49 3.36 0.80
C LEU A 316 -16.58 3.59 -0.41
N ASP A 317 -16.89 2.95 -1.52
CA ASP A 317 -16.18 3.14 -2.77
C ASP A 317 -17.05 3.94 -3.75
N LEU A 318 -16.42 4.88 -4.46
CA LEU A 318 -17.01 5.54 -5.62
C LEU A 318 -16.47 4.85 -6.86
N GLU A 319 -17.34 4.11 -7.54
CA GLU A 319 -17.01 3.49 -8.82
C GLU A 319 -17.61 4.32 -9.94
N ALA A 320 -16.76 4.85 -10.80
CA ALA A 320 -17.20 5.63 -11.95
C ALA A 320 -17.65 4.70 -13.07
N TRP A 321 -18.63 5.16 -13.85
CA TRP A 321 -19.05 4.49 -15.07
C TRP A 321 -18.08 4.79 -16.22
N PHE A 322 -17.59 3.73 -16.85
CA PHE A 322 -16.67 3.78 -17.99
C PHE A 322 -17.45 3.40 -19.27
N PRO A 323 -17.91 4.36 -20.09
CA PRO A 323 -18.85 4.09 -21.18
C PRO A 323 -18.25 3.30 -22.36
N GLY A 324 -16.95 3.39 -22.61
CA GLY A 324 -16.24 2.58 -23.60
C GLY A 324 -16.06 1.15 -23.14
N SER A 325 -15.66 0.99 -21.87
CA SER A 325 -15.50 -0.32 -21.23
C SER A 325 -16.85 -1.00 -20.91
N GLY A 326 -17.90 -0.23 -20.68
CA GLY A 326 -19.23 -0.70 -20.30
C GLY A 326 -19.32 -1.28 -18.89
N ALA A 327 -18.55 -0.74 -17.94
CA ALA A 327 -18.48 -1.23 -16.57
C ALA A 327 -18.25 -0.11 -15.56
N PHE A 328 -18.61 -0.35 -14.30
CA PHE A 328 -18.17 0.47 -13.18
C PHE A 328 -16.74 0.11 -12.79
N ARG A 329 -15.93 1.11 -12.43
CA ARG A 329 -14.55 0.95 -12.00
C ARG A 329 -14.24 1.89 -10.85
N GLU A 330 -13.71 1.34 -9.78
CA GLU A 330 -13.31 2.07 -8.56
C GLU A 330 -12.31 3.20 -8.86
N LEU A 331 -12.67 4.43 -8.47
CA LEU A 331 -11.79 5.60 -8.48
C LEU A 331 -11.44 6.09 -7.09
N VAL A 332 -12.34 5.89 -6.12
CA VAL A 332 -12.18 6.31 -4.73
C VAL A 332 -12.56 5.17 -3.81
N SER A 333 -11.79 5.07 -2.74
CA SER A 333 -12.19 4.38 -1.52
C SER A 333 -12.11 5.34 -0.34
N CYS A 334 -13.12 5.35 0.52
CA CYS A 334 -13.24 6.15 1.74
C CYS A 334 -13.47 5.22 2.93
N SER A 335 -12.59 5.26 3.93
CA SER A 335 -12.61 4.38 5.09
C SER A 335 -12.61 5.16 6.40
N ASN A 336 -13.42 4.71 7.36
CA ASN A 336 -13.26 5.11 8.76
C ASN A 336 -12.56 3.97 9.52
N CYS A 337 -11.35 4.25 10.01
CA CYS A 337 -10.55 3.27 10.74
C CYS A 337 -10.70 3.40 12.26
N THR A 338 -11.59 4.28 12.74
CA THR A 338 -11.81 4.61 14.14
C THR A 338 -10.47 4.76 14.88
N ASP A 339 -10.29 4.12 16.03
CA ASP A 339 -9.07 4.20 16.83
C ASP A 339 -8.03 3.11 16.50
N TYR A 340 -8.27 2.29 15.47
CA TYR A 340 -7.45 1.10 15.17
C TYR A 340 -5.99 1.48 14.88
N GLN A 341 -5.79 2.39 13.92
CA GLN A 341 -4.46 2.90 13.57
C GLN A 341 -3.89 3.77 14.70
N ALA A 342 -4.72 4.62 15.32
CA ALA A 342 -4.31 5.55 16.35
C ALA A 342 -3.75 4.84 17.59
N ARG A 343 -4.34 3.70 17.99
CA ARG A 343 -3.88 2.88 19.10
C ARG A 343 -2.49 2.30 18.83
N ARG A 344 -2.25 1.82 17.60
CA ARG A 344 -0.98 1.24 17.17
C ARG A 344 0.13 2.29 17.10
N LEU A 345 -0.19 3.46 16.56
CA LEU A 345 0.70 4.63 16.45
C LEU A 345 0.79 5.47 17.73
N ARG A 346 -0.01 5.13 18.75
CA ARG A 346 -0.06 5.80 20.05
C ARG A 346 -0.46 7.29 19.96
N ILE A 347 -1.42 7.61 19.10
CA ILE A 347 -1.92 8.97 18.87
C ILE A 347 -3.13 9.24 19.76
N ARG A 348 -2.93 10.00 20.82
CA ARG A 348 -3.86 10.09 21.94
C ARG A 348 -4.77 11.31 21.82
N TYR A 349 -5.99 11.19 22.33
CA TYR A 349 -6.89 12.31 22.50
C TYR A 349 -6.57 13.04 23.80
N GLY A 350 -5.88 14.18 23.69
CA GLY A 350 -5.30 14.94 24.79
C GLY A 350 -6.28 15.84 25.55
N GLN A 351 -7.33 15.26 26.13
CA GLN A 351 -8.25 16.03 26.97
C GLN A 351 -7.66 16.36 28.35
N THR A 352 -7.78 17.61 28.78
CA THR A 352 -7.34 18.10 30.10
C THR A 352 -8.46 18.13 31.15
N LYS A 353 -9.71 17.88 30.73
CA LYS A 353 -10.91 18.11 31.55
C LYS A 353 -11.25 17.00 32.54
N LYS A 354 -10.76 15.77 32.33
CA LYS A 354 -11.03 14.62 33.19
C LYS A 354 -9.79 13.75 33.33
N MET A 355 -9.46 13.37 34.57
CA MET A 355 -8.52 12.27 34.81
C MET A 355 -9.24 10.99 34.42
N MET A 356 -8.73 10.27 33.41
CA MET A 356 -9.31 9.01 32.94
C MET A 356 -8.44 7.83 33.35
N ASP A 357 -9.08 6.74 33.73
CA ASP A 357 -8.39 5.47 34.05
C ASP A 357 -7.73 4.84 32.83
N LYS A 358 -8.21 5.16 31.62
CA LYS A 358 -7.66 4.71 30.34
C LYS A 358 -7.50 5.87 29.38
N VAL A 359 -6.40 5.85 28.63
CA VAL A 359 -6.15 6.80 27.55
C VAL A 359 -7.05 6.49 26.37
N GLU A 360 -7.74 7.52 25.87
CA GLU A 360 -8.49 7.47 24.61
C GLU A 360 -7.58 7.89 23.45
N PHE A 361 -7.87 7.37 22.27
CA PHE A 361 -7.13 7.65 21.04
C PHE A 361 -8.04 8.38 20.07
N VAL A 362 -7.47 9.20 19.20
CA VAL A 362 -8.24 9.88 18.15
C VAL A 362 -8.79 8.88 17.14
N HIS A 363 -9.81 9.28 16.38
CA HIS A 363 -10.26 8.50 15.23
C HIS A 363 -9.52 8.95 13.96
N MET A 364 -9.16 8.02 13.09
CA MET A 364 -8.44 8.26 11.85
C MET A 364 -9.26 7.81 10.65
N LEU A 365 -9.36 8.67 9.64
CA LEU A 365 -10.09 8.43 8.41
C LEU A 365 -9.22 8.75 7.20
N ASN A 366 -9.40 8.00 6.12
CA ASN A 366 -8.73 8.23 4.85
C ASN A 366 -9.70 8.08 3.70
N ALA A 367 -9.53 8.88 2.65
CA ALA A 367 -10.27 8.74 1.41
C ALA A 367 -9.44 9.22 0.22
N THR A 368 -9.49 8.49 -0.88
CA THR A 368 -8.90 9.00 -2.12
C THR A 368 -9.73 10.19 -2.65
N MET A 369 -9.07 11.30 -2.99
CA MET A 369 -9.73 12.39 -3.71
C MET A 369 -9.60 12.19 -5.22
N CYS A 370 -8.39 11.85 -5.69
CA CYS A 370 -8.13 11.60 -7.09
C CYS A 370 -6.89 10.71 -7.25
N ALA A 371 -7.07 9.50 -7.79
CA ALA A 371 -5.98 8.73 -8.38
C ALA A 371 -5.82 9.18 -9.85
N THR A 372 -4.71 9.83 -10.19
CA THR A 372 -4.59 10.62 -11.44
C THR A 372 -4.81 9.77 -12.67
N THR A 373 -4.11 8.63 -12.78
CA THR A 373 -4.15 7.75 -13.95
C THR A 373 -5.54 7.14 -14.19
N ARG A 374 -6.21 6.65 -13.13
CA ARG A 374 -7.58 6.13 -13.23
C ARG A 374 -8.59 7.22 -13.59
N THR A 375 -8.43 8.41 -13.01
CA THR A 375 -9.29 9.56 -13.30
C THR A 375 -9.10 10.06 -14.74
N ILE A 376 -7.87 10.05 -15.26
CA ILE A 376 -7.60 10.29 -16.69
C ILE A 376 -8.37 9.29 -17.53
N CYS A 377 -8.29 7.97 -17.24
CA CYS A 377 -9.04 6.97 -17.99
C CYS A 377 -10.55 7.24 -17.99
N ALA A 378 -11.13 7.63 -16.86
CA ALA A 378 -12.55 7.98 -16.75
C ALA A 378 -12.90 9.22 -17.60
N ILE A 379 -12.06 10.27 -17.58
CA ILE A 379 -12.25 11.47 -18.40
C ILE A 379 -12.14 11.14 -19.88
N LEU A 380 -11.12 10.39 -20.30
CA LEU A 380 -10.94 10.00 -21.70
C LEU A 380 -12.19 9.29 -22.22
N GLU A 381 -12.72 8.30 -21.50
CA GLU A 381 -13.91 7.59 -21.95
C GLU A 381 -15.16 8.48 -21.95
N ASN A 382 -15.39 9.26 -20.88
CA ASN A 382 -16.60 10.07 -20.74
C ASN A 382 -16.61 11.33 -21.63
N TYR A 383 -15.45 11.85 -22.02
CA TYR A 383 -15.34 13.08 -22.82
C TYR A 383 -14.89 12.85 -24.28
N GLN A 384 -14.76 11.60 -24.73
CA GLN A 384 -14.46 11.32 -26.15
C GLN A 384 -15.57 11.81 -27.09
N THR A 385 -15.12 12.30 -28.24
CA THR A 385 -15.88 12.70 -29.42
C THR A 385 -15.23 12.10 -30.67
N GLU A 386 -15.71 12.42 -31.87
CA GLU A 386 -15.05 12.01 -33.11
C GLU A 386 -13.68 12.68 -33.33
N LYS A 387 -13.48 13.89 -32.77
CA LYS A 387 -12.28 14.71 -33.00
C LYS A 387 -11.19 14.53 -31.95
N GLY A 388 -11.55 14.06 -30.76
CA GLY A 388 -10.67 14.01 -29.60
C GLY A 388 -11.44 13.97 -28.29
N ILE A 389 -10.77 14.36 -27.21
CA ILE A 389 -11.32 14.39 -25.86
C ILE A 389 -11.60 15.83 -25.47
N VAL A 390 -12.85 16.15 -25.17
CA VAL A 390 -13.21 17.47 -24.65
C VAL A 390 -12.63 17.63 -23.24
N VAL A 391 -12.04 18.78 -22.94
CA VAL A 391 -11.50 19.02 -21.60
C VAL A 391 -12.64 19.39 -20.64
N PRO A 392 -12.76 18.71 -19.48
CA PRO A 392 -13.77 19.07 -18.47
C PRO A 392 -13.65 20.53 -18.04
N GLU A 393 -14.79 21.20 -17.87
CA GLU A 393 -14.85 22.66 -17.64
C GLU A 393 -13.97 23.12 -16.48
N LYS A 394 -13.95 22.38 -15.37
CA LYS A 394 -13.13 22.70 -14.19
C LYS A 394 -11.63 22.54 -14.40
N LEU A 395 -11.20 21.78 -15.41
CA LEU A 395 -9.80 21.53 -15.70
C LEU A 395 -9.22 22.55 -16.70
N LYS A 396 -10.06 23.23 -17.49
CA LYS A 396 -9.63 24.17 -18.54
C LYS A 396 -8.66 25.25 -18.03
N ALA A 397 -8.94 25.79 -16.84
CA ALA A 397 -8.11 26.84 -16.22
C ALA A 397 -6.67 26.39 -15.89
N PHE A 398 -6.44 25.07 -15.82
CA PHE A 398 -5.13 24.49 -15.50
C PHE A 398 -4.44 23.89 -16.73
N MET A 399 -5.10 23.91 -17.89
CA MET A 399 -4.54 23.41 -19.15
C MET A 399 -3.77 24.52 -19.90
N PRO A 400 -2.70 24.17 -20.66
CA PRO A 400 -1.97 25.13 -21.49
C PRO A 400 -2.85 25.81 -22.54
N PRO A 401 -2.52 27.07 -22.93
CA PRO A 401 -3.17 27.73 -24.07
C PRO A 401 -3.05 26.86 -25.33
N GLY A 402 -4.19 26.44 -25.90
CA GLY A 402 -4.26 25.52 -27.04
C GLY A 402 -4.78 24.11 -26.72
N LEU A 403 -4.77 23.69 -25.45
CA LEU A 403 -5.37 22.43 -24.99
C LEU A 403 -6.55 22.65 -24.05
N GLN A 404 -7.07 23.87 -23.93
CA GLN A 404 -8.13 24.21 -22.96
C GLN A 404 -9.50 23.66 -23.36
N GLU A 405 -9.78 23.49 -24.65
CA GLU A 405 -11.11 23.04 -25.12
C GLU A 405 -11.13 21.56 -25.50
N LEU A 406 -10.12 21.10 -26.22
CA LEU A 406 -10.06 19.76 -26.80
C LEU A 406 -8.62 19.25 -26.83
N ILE A 407 -8.45 17.98 -26.44
CA ILE A 407 -7.24 17.19 -26.71
C ILE A 407 -7.51 16.38 -27.99
N PRO A 408 -6.92 16.76 -29.14
CA PRO A 408 -7.24 16.15 -30.43
C PRO A 408 -6.65 14.74 -30.56
N PHE A 409 -7.30 13.89 -31.37
CA PHE A 409 -6.68 12.65 -31.81
C PHE A 409 -5.61 12.92 -32.87
N VAL A 410 -4.43 12.35 -32.68
CA VAL A 410 -3.26 12.49 -33.56
C VAL A 410 -2.75 11.13 -34.07
N LYS A 411 -3.28 10.04 -33.51
CA LYS A 411 -3.00 8.67 -33.92
C LYS A 411 -4.30 7.88 -34.15
N PRO A 412 -4.29 6.91 -35.08
CA PRO A 412 -5.41 5.99 -35.26
C PRO A 412 -5.60 5.08 -34.04
N ALA A 413 -6.82 4.59 -33.84
CA ALA A 413 -7.12 3.66 -32.76
C ALA A 413 -6.41 2.32 -32.96
N PRO A 414 -5.73 1.76 -31.94
CA PRO A 414 -5.10 0.44 -32.04
C PRO A 414 -6.06 -0.67 -32.45
N ILE A 415 -7.28 -0.68 -31.90
CA ILE A 415 -8.32 -1.68 -32.22
C ILE A 415 -8.70 -1.68 -33.70
N ASP A 416 -8.71 -0.52 -34.37
CA ASP A 416 -9.04 -0.40 -35.78
C ASP A 416 -7.89 -0.92 -36.68
N GLN A 417 -6.67 -1.02 -36.15
CA GLN A 417 -5.49 -1.50 -36.87
C GLN A 417 -5.29 -3.02 -36.78
N GLU A 418 -5.71 -3.67 -35.70
CA GLU A 418 -5.57 -5.13 -35.50
C GLU A 418 -6.18 -5.99 -36.62
N PRO A 419 -7.41 -5.73 -37.12
CA PRO A 419 -7.97 -6.50 -38.23
C PRO A 419 -7.16 -6.34 -39.53
N SER A 420 -6.62 -5.13 -39.79
CA SER A 420 -5.78 -4.88 -40.96
C SER A 420 -4.45 -5.65 -40.93
N LYS A 421 -3.86 -5.84 -39.74
CA LYS A 421 -2.61 -6.62 -39.56
C LYS A 421 -2.86 -8.12 -39.70
N LYS A 422 -3.99 -8.65 -39.21
CA LYS A 422 -4.38 -10.06 -39.41
C LYS A 422 -4.69 -10.36 -40.88
N GLN A 423 -5.39 -9.46 -41.58
CA GLN A 423 -5.63 -9.57 -43.02
C GLN A 423 -4.33 -9.49 -43.83
N LYS A 424 -3.40 -8.57 -43.50
CA LYS A 424 -2.08 -8.50 -44.15
C LYS A 424 -1.24 -9.76 -43.92
N LYS A 425 -1.21 -10.31 -42.69
CA LYS A 425 -0.53 -11.60 -42.40
C LYS A 425 -1.15 -12.79 -43.14
N GLN A 426 -2.46 -12.83 -43.29
CA GLN A 426 -3.13 -13.86 -44.12
C GLN A 426 -2.80 -13.70 -45.61
N HIS A 427 -2.70 -12.45 -46.09
CA HIS A 427 -2.39 -12.16 -47.50
C HIS A 427 -0.92 -12.41 -47.87
N GLU A 428 0.01 -12.23 -46.93
CA GLU A 428 1.42 -12.61 -47.10
C GLU A 428 1.63 -14.13 -46.97
N GLY A 429 0.88 -14.79 -46.08
CA GLY A 429 0.86 -16.25 -45.97
C GLY A 429 0.31 -16.95 -47.21
N SER A 430 -0.70 -16.36 -47.88
CA SER A 430 -1.24 -16.87 -49.15
C SER A 430 -0.31 -16.60 -50.34
N LYS A 431 0.39 -15.46 -50.38
CA LYS A 431 1.43 -15.20 -51.40
C LYS A 431 2.62 -16.17 -51.28
N LYS A 432 3.07 -16.51 -50.06
CA LYS A 432 4.12 -17.53 -49.86
C LYS A 432 3.69 -18.95 -50.26
N LYS A 433 2.40 -19.29 -50.11
CA LYS A 433 1.86 -20.59 -50.58
C LYS A 433 1.61 -20.64 -52.09
N GLY A 434 1.37 -19.49 -52.74
CA GLY A 434 1.25 -19.39 -54.20
C GLY A 434 2.58 -19.52 -54.94
N ALA A 435 3.67 -18.99 -54.38
CA ALA A 435 5.01 -19.08 -54.99
C ALA A 435 5.69 -20.45 -54.84
N ALA A 436 5.16 -21.35 -54.01
CA ALA A 436 5.75 -22.67 -53.74
C ALA A 436 5.06 -23.82 -54.53
N ARG A 437 4.15 -23.51 -55.46
CA ARG A 437 3.37 -24.53 -56.19
C ARG A 437 3.80 -24.81 -57.63
N ASP A 438 4.78 -24.10 -58.18
CA ASP A 438 5.27 -24.31 -59.55
C ASP A 438 6.74 -24.73 -59.61
N VAL A 439 7.08 -25.86 -58.98
CA VAL A 439 8.31 -26.60 -59.33
C VAL A 439 7.93 -28.08 -59.51
N PRO A 440 7.99 -28.64 -60.73
CA PRO A 440 7.71 -30.05 -60.96
C PRO A 440 8.74 -30.93 -60.23
N LEU A 441 8.25 -31.88 -59.43
CA LEU A 441 9.05 -32.96 -58.84
C LEU A 441 9.53 -33.91 -59.95
N GLU A 442 10.62 -33.59 -60.63
CA GLU A 442 11.25 -34.56 -61.54
C GLU A 442 12.79 -34.45 -61.65
N SER A 443 13.45 -33.67 -60.78
CA SER A 443 14.91 -33.46 -60.87
C SER A 443 15.72 -33.75 -59.60
N GLN A 444 15.18 -34.45 -58.60
CA GLN A 444 15.90 -34.76 -57.35
C GLN A 444 16.18 -36.25 -57.10
N LEU A 445 16.41 -37.04 -58.16
CA LEU A 445 16.95 -38.40 -58.05
C LEU A 445 17.92 -38.71 -59.19
N GLN A 446 19.09 -38.07 -59.16
CA GLN A 446 20.33 -38.60 -59.78
C GLN A 446 21.53 -37.84 -59.22
N ASN A 447 22.61 -38.57 -58.97
CA ASN A 447 23.91 -38.16 -58.39
C ASN A 447 24.04 -38.36 -56.88
N MET A 448 23.92 -39.61 -56.44
CA MET A 448 24.85 -40.15 -55.44
C MET A 448 25.96 -40.89 -56.18
N GLU A 449 27.13 -40.26 -56.30
CA GLU A 449 28.39 -40.99 -56.47
C GLU A 449 29.44 -40.42 -55.51
N VAL A 450 30.19 -41.36 -54.96
CA VAL A 450 31.14 -41.28 -53.86
C VAL A 450 32.49 -40.80 -54.38
N THR A 451 33.19 -39.95 -53.63
CA THR A 451 34.66 -39.94 -53.61
C THR A 451 35.21 -39.65 -52.22
N ASP A 452 36.03 -40.59 -51.75
CA ASP A 452 36.89 -40.51 -50.58
C ASP A 452 38.03 -39.49 -50.77
N SER A 453 38.37 -38.75 -49.71
CA SER A 453 39.70 -38.25 -49.34
C SER A 453 39.70 -37.79 -47.89
#